data_AF-X1SQU7-F1
#
_entry.id   AF-X1SQU7-F1
#
_cell.length_a   1.000
_cell.length_b   1.000
_cell.length_c   1.000
_cell.angle_alpha   90.00
_cell.angle_beta   90.00
_cell.angle_gamma   90.00
#
_symmetry.space_group_name_H-M   'P 1'
#
loop_
_entity.id
_entity.type
_entity.pdbx_description
1 polymer ?
#
loop_
_entity_poly.entity_id
_entity_poly.type
_entity_poly.pdbx_seq_one_letter_code
_entity_poly.pdbx_strand_id
1 'polypeptide(L)'
;LLYSLEPEESKYLDSVYKQIFPELTDIEFIETRGGQRKGIDKRLYFENGAIITFEEKKRRVDYGDILLEIWSVWEKRILGWLYTSHADYISYFIPSTQKLYILPLLLIRNNNFPLTVRVGFKNVCSDGF
;
A
#
# COMPACT_ATOMS: atom_id res chain seq x y z
N LEU A 1 14.21 -8.44 2.13
CA LEU A 1 14.56 -7.38 3.12
C LEU A 1 14.88 -6.02 2.49
N LEU A 2 14.90 -5.83 1.16
CA LEU A 2 15.16 -4.52 0.54
C LEU A 2 13.90 -3.73 0.11
N TYR A 3 12.74 -4.39 0.06
CA TYR A 3 11.47 -3.86 -0.46
C TYR A 3 10.35 -3.75 0.59
N SER A 4 10.61 -4.21 1.81
CA SER A 4 9.68 -4.09 2.94
C SER A 4 9.89 -2.74 3.62
N LEU A 5 8.84 -2.21 4.23
CA LEU A 5 8.94 -1.02 5.07
C LEU A 5 9.74 -1.33 6.34
N GLU A 6 10.50 -0.35 6.78
CA GLU A 6 11.07 -0.37 8.12
C GLU A 6 9.94 -0.13 9.16
N PRO A 7 10.06 -0.61 10.40
CA PRO A 7 9.02 -0.45 11.42
C PRO A 7 8.59 1.01 11.64
N GLU A 8 9.53 1.95 11.56
CA GLU A 8 9.29 3.38 11.70
C GLU A 8 8.47 3.94 10.53
N GLU A 9 8.75 3.49 9.31
CA GLU A 9 7.99 3.89 8.12
C GLU A 9 6.56 3.32 8.15
N SER A 10 6.38 2.08 8.63
CA SER A 10 5.04 1.50 8.79
C SER A 10 4.22 2.27 9.84
N LYS A 11 4.83 2.68 10.96
CA LYS A 11 4.18 3.56 11.95
C LYS A 11 3.86 4.94 11.39
N TYR A 12 4.75 5.51 10.57
CA TYR A 12 4.47 6.76 9.87
C TYR A 12 3.24 6.60 8.97
N LEU A 13 3.16 5.52 8.18
CA LEU A 13 2.00 5.26 7.34
C LEU A 13 0.71 5.07 8.16
N ASP A 14 0.76 4.45 9.33
CA ASP A 14 -0.40 4.37 10.24
C ASP A 14 -0.93 5.76 10.61
N SER A 15 -0.03 6.71 10.88
CA SER A 15 -0.42 8.10 11.15
C SER A 15 -1.03 8.78 9.92
N VAL A 16 -0.52 8.48 8.72
CA VAL A 16 -1.04 9.01 7.45
C VAL A 16 -2.41 8.41 7.13
N TYR A 17 -2.62 7.11 7.35
CA TYR A 17 -3.92 6.46 7.16
C TYR A 17 -4.99 7.10 8.06
N LYS A 18 -4.68 7.36 9.33
CA LYS A 18 -5.60 8.07 10.24
C LYS A 18 -5.94 9.49 9.77
N GLN A 19 -5.02 10.16 9.09
CA GLN A 19 -5.28 11.48 8.50
C GLN A 19 -6.11 11.43 7.20
N ILE A 20 -5.92 10.38 6.38
CA ILE A 20 -6.65 10.20 5.11
C ILE A 20 -8.07 9.68 5.36
N PHE A 21 -8.24 8.85 6.40
CA PHE A 21 -9.48 8.18 6.75
C PHE A 21 -9.94 8.62 8.14
N PRO A 22 -10.69 9.73 8.27
CA PRO A 22 -11.13 10.22 9.57
C PRO A 22 -11.98 9.24 10.38
N GLU A 23 -12.69 8.33 9.71
CA GLU A 23 -13.53 7.30 10.37
C GLU A 23 -12.77 6.00 10.67
N LEU A 24 -11.43 6.00 10.55
CA LEU A 24 -10.60 4.88 10.90
C LEU A 24 -10.47 4.76 12.42
N THR A 25 -10.98 3.67 12.98
CA THR A 25 -10.98 3.42 14.43
C THR A 25 -9.75 2.65 14.88
N ASP A 26 -9.29 1.69 14.09
CA ASP A 26 -8.14 0.85 14.45
C ASP A 26 -7.34 0.36 13.25
N ILE A 27 -6.08 -0.01 13.49
CA ILE A 27 -5.15 -0.57 12.51
C ILE A 27 -4.47 -1.80 13.12
N GLU A 28 -4.71 -2.97 12.53
CA GLU A 28 -4.04 -4.21 12.89
C GLU A 28 -2.91 -4.50 11.91
N PHE A 29 -1.70 -4.73 12.43
CA PHE A 29 -0.59 -5.28 11.65
C PHE A 29 -0.69 -6.82 11.60
N ILE A 30 -0.61 -7.39 10.40
CA ILE A 30 -0.77 -8.83 10.20
C ILE A 30 0.57 -9.55 10.32
N GLU A 31 0.86 -10.04 11.52
CA GLU A 31 2.12 -10.75 11.84
C GLU A 31 2.14 -12.21 11.38
N THR A 32 0.98 -12.81 11.16
CA THR A 32 0.92 -14.25 10.87
C THR A 32 1.49 -14.56 9.49
N ARG A 33 2.40 -15.54 9.41
CA ARG A 33 2.97 -16.05 8.16
C ARG A 33 1.90 -16.39 7.10
N GLY A 34 0.70 -16.79 7.52
CA GLY A 34 -0.42 -17.08 6.63
C GLY A 34 -1.04 -15.84 5.98
N GLY A 35 -1.15 -14.72 6.70
CA GLY A 35 -1.64 -13.44 6.17
C GLY A 35 -0.62 -12.77 5.23
N GLN A 36 0.66 -12.79 5.61
CA GLN A 36 1.74 -12.27 4.78
C GLN A 36 1.90 -13.05 3.45
N ARG A 37 1.64 -14.36 3.45
CA ARG A 37 1.60 -15.17 2.21
C ARG A 37 0.51 -14.74 1.22
N LYS A 38 -0.53 -14.06 1.71
CA LYS A 38 -1.61 -13.50 0.88
C LYS A 38 -1.33 -12.07 0.44
N GLY A 39 -0.17 -11.49 0.77
CA GLY A 39 0.13 -10.08 0.50
C GLY A 39 -0.80 -9.15 1.26
N ILE A 40 -1.05 -9.42 2.55
CA ILE A 40 -1.80 -8.52 3.44
C ILE A 40 -0.89 -8.17 4.60
N ASP A 41 -0.56 -6.88 4.72
CA ASP A 41 0.28 -6.35 5.79
C ASP A 41 -0.56 -5.70 6.89
N LYS A 42 -1.70 -5.07 6.53
CA LYS A 42 -2.57 -4.37 7.49
C LYS A 42 -4.06 -4.62 7.25
N ARG A 43 -4.83 -4.54 8.33
CA ARG A 43 -6.29 -4.37 8.32
C ARG A 43 -6.65 -3.06 9.00
N LEU A 44 -7.47 -2.29 8.30
CA LEU A 44 -8.02 -1.02 8.77
C LEU A 44 -9.48 -1.24 9.14
N TYR A 45 -9.86 -0.84 10.35
CA TYR A 45 -11.20 -0.98 10.90
C TYR A 45 -11.87 0.38 10.96
N PHE A 46 -13.10 0.49 10.47
CA PHE A 46 -13.83 1.75 10.36
C PHE A 46 -15.03 1.80 11.32
N GLU A 47 -15.48 2.99 11.68
CA GLU A 47 -16.63 3.22 12.57
C GLU A 47 -17.90 2.51 12.11
N ASN A 48 -18.13 2.46 10.80
CA ASN A 48 -19.26 1.78 10.17
C ASN A 48 -19.16 0.24 10.16
N GLY A 49 -18.11 -0.33 10.75
CA GLY A 49 -17.85 -1.77 10.80
C GLY A 49 -17.18 -2.34 9.55
N ALA A 50 -16.84 -1.50 8.55
CA ALA A 50 -16.07 -1.95 7.40
C ALA A 50 -14.64 -2.33 7.81
N ILE A 51 -14.10 -3.35 7.14
CA ILE A 51 -12.71 -3.79 7.28
C ILE A 51 -12.09 -3.74 5.90
N ILE A 52 -10.99 -3.00 5.77
CA ILE A 52 -10.25 -2.86 4.52
C ILE A 52 -8.82 -3.36 4.70
N THR A 53 -8.34 -4.14 3.76
CA THR A 53 -6.99 -4.73 3.79
C THR A 53 -6.00 -4.00 2.89
N PHE A 54 -4.76 -3.87 3.36
CA PHE A 54 -3.68 -3.21 2.66
C PHE A 54 -2.46 -4.13 2.55
N GLU A 55 -1.81 -4.10 1.37
CA GLU A 55 -0.41 -4.50 1.21
C GLU A 55 0.45 -3.26 1.06
N GLU A 56 1.59 -3.22 1.74
CA GLU A 56 2.50 -2.09 1.73
C GLU A 56 3.71 -2.38 0.84
N LYS A 57 4.00 -1.44 -0.06
CA LYS A 57 5.14 -1.49 -0.98
C LYS A 57 5.97 -0.24 -0.82
N LYS A 58 7.30 -0.42 -0.74
CA LYS A 58 8.26 0.67 -0.64
C LYS A 58 9.07 0.77 -1.94
N ARG A 59 9.23 1.99 -2.46
CA ARG A 59 10.24 2.30 -3.48
C ARG A 59 11.13 3.44 -3.02
N ARG A 60 12.43 3.18 -2.92
CA ARG A 60 13.40 4.12 -2.30
C ARG A 60 13.61 5.40 -3.11
N VAL A 61 13.58 5.28 -4.43
CA VAL A 61 13.85 6.39 -5.37
C VAL A 61 12.56 6.74 -6.10
N ASP A 62 12.26 8.03 -6.18
CA ASP A 62 11.18 8.55 -7.02
C ASP A 62 11.67 8.63 -8.47
N TYR A 63 11.09 7.79 -9.34
CA TYR A 63 11.36 7.79 -10.78
C TYR A 63 10.32 8.59 -11.57
N GLY A 64 9.35 9.23 -10.89
CA GLY A 64 8.20 9.86 -11.53
C GLY A 64 7.15 8.86 -12.05
N ASP A 65 7.28 7.58 -11.70
CA ASP A 65 6.37 6.50 -12.10
C ASP A 65 5.98 5.58 -10.93
N ILE A 66 5.05 4.66 -11.20
CA ILE A 66 4.67 3.57 -10.30
C ILE A 66 5.04 2.25 -10.97
N LEU A 67 5.90 1.45 -10.34
CA LEU A 67 6.23 0.11 -10.80
C LEU A 67 5.19 -0.87 -10.30
N LEU A 68 4.49 -1.54 -11.23
CA LEU A 68 3.56 -2.63 -10.94
C LEU A 68 4.19 -3.97 -11.35
N GLU A 69 4.33 -4.91 -10.41
CA GLU A 69 4.95 -6.21 -10.68
C GLU A 69 3.92 -7.22 -11.19
N ILE A 70 3.87 -7.39 -12.52
CA ILE A 70 3.06 -8.41 -13.19
C ILE A 70 3.66 -9.81 -12.98
N TRP A 71 5.00 -9.91 -13.00
CA TRP A 71 5.74 -11.17 -12.93
C TRP A 71 6.80 -11.09 -11.84
N SER A 72 6.81 -12.08 -10.96
CA SER A 72 7.88 -12.28 -9.97
C SER A 72 9.09 -12.96 -10.62
N VAL A 73 8.83 -13.94 -11.49
CA VAL A 73 9.85 -14.61 -12.31
C VAL A 73 9.28 -14.81 -13.71
N TRP A 74 9.75 -14.00 -14.65
CA TRP A 74 9.23 -13.98 -16.02
C TRP A 74 9.49 -15.30 -16.75
N GLU A 75 10.69 -15.86 -16.64
CA GLU A 75 11.12 -17.07 -17.34
C GLU A 75 10.26 -18.29 -16.94
N LYS A 76 9.80 -18.29 -15.68
CA LYS A 76 8.97 -19.34 -15.11
C LYS A 76 7.48 -18.99 -15.10
N ARG A 77 7.09 -17.83 -15.65
CA ARG A 77 5.71 -17.33 -15.64
C ARG A 77 5.09 -17.31 -14.24
N ILE A 78 5.89 -16.98 -13.23
CA ILE A 78 5.39 -16.83 -11.86
C ILE A 78 4.87 -15.41 -11.71
N LEU A 79 3.57 -15.28 -11.41
CA LEU A 79 2.91 -13.99 -11.23
C LEU A 79 3.50 -13.20 -10.05
N GLY A 80 3.57 -11.89 -10.23
CA GLY A 80 4.00 -10.94 -9.22
C GLY A 80 2.87 -10.48 -8.31
N TRP A 81 3.20 -9.63 -7.34
CA TRP A 81 2.25 -9.16 -6.33
C TRP A 81 1.01 -8.47 -6.91
N LEU A 82 1.10 -7.89 -8.12
CA LEU A 82 -0.07 -7.30 -8.76
C LEU A 82 -1.21 -8.32 -8.89
N TYR A 83 -0.92 -9.61 -9.11
CA TYR A 83 -1.92 -10.66 -9.28
C TYR A 83 -1.98 -11.68 -8.14
N THR A 84 -0.98 -11.73 -7.26
CA THR A 84 -0.96 -12.68 -6.13
C THR A 84 -1.44 -12.07 -4.81
N SER A 85 -1.49 -10.75 -4.71
CA SER A 85 -2.01 -10.07 -3.51
C SER A 85 -3.52 -10.24 -3.34
N HIS A 86 -3.96 -10.44 -2.09
CA HIS A 86 -5.36 -10.53 -1.71
C HIS A 86 -5.84 -9.29 -0.95
N ALA A 87 -5.01 -8.25 -0.86
CA ALA A 87 -5.42 -6.99 -0.26
C ALA A 87 -6.46 -6.25 -1.11
N ASP A 88 -7.24 -5.38 -0.50
CA ASP A 88 -8.16 -4.48 -1.21
C ASP A 88 -7.39 -3.33 -1.88
N TYR A 89 -6.35 -2.84 -1.21
CA TYR A 89 -5.51 -1.73 -1.66
C TYR A 89 -4.02 -2.03 -1.55
N ILE A 90 -3.24 -1.41 -2.44
CA ILE A 90 -1.79 -1.29 -2.28
C ILE A 90 -1.47 0.11 -1.77
N SER A 91 -0.75 0.19 -0.67
CA SER A 91 -0.06 1.40 -0.22
C SER A 91 1.34 1.41 -0.82
N TYR A 92 1.60 2.33 -1.75
CA TYR A 92 2.89 2.47 -2.42
C TYR A 92 3.60 3.73 -1.93
N PHE A 93 4.59 3.53 -1.06
CA PHE A 93 5.30 4.61 -0.39
C PHE A 93 6.68 4.87 -1.01
N ILE A 94 6.97 6.15 -1.27
CA ILE A 94 8.27 6.64 -1.71
C ILE A 94 8.84 7.54 -0.60
N PRO A 95 9.68 7.00 0.31
CA PRO A 95 10.14 7.73 1.49
C PRO A 95 10.95 8.98 1.15
N SER A 96 11.76 8.93 0.08
CA SER A 96 12.64 10.05 -0.32
C SER A 96 11.88 11.33 -0.65
N THR A 97 10.62 11.22 -1.04
CA THR A 97 9.74 12.36 -1.34
C THR A 97 8.49 12.39 -0.46
N GLN A 98 8.39 11.49 0.52
CA GLN A 98 7.21 11.25 1.35
C GLN A 98 5.89 11.10 0.57
N LYS A 99 5.96 10.57 -0.67
CA LYS A 99 4.77 10.35 -1.49
C LYS A 99 4.15 9.01 -1.13
N LEU A 100 2.84 9.00 -0.92
CA LEU A 100 2.05 7.80 -0.72
C LEU A 100 0.97 7.72 -1.80
N TYR A 101 0.91 6.60 -2.50
CA TYR A 101 -0.19 6.26 -3.41
C TYR A 101 -1.03 5.14 -2.81
N ILE A 102 -2.35 5.33 -2.75
CA ILE A 102 -3.29 4.28 -2.35
C ILE A 102 -4.00 3.80 -3.62
N LEU A 103 -3.71 2.56 -4.01
CA LEU A 103 -4.14 2.00 -5.29
C LEU A 103 -5.17 0.88 -5.05
N PRO A 104 -6.43 1.04 -5.50
CA PRO A 104 -7.43 -0.01 -5.40
C PRO A 104 -7.05 -1.20 -6.29
N LEU A 105 -6.73 -2.33 -5.68
CA LEU A 105 -6.12 -3.48 -6.36
C LEU A 105 -7.04 -4.04 -7.46
N LEU A 106 -8.35 -4.09 -7.20
CA LEU A 106 -9.35 -4.54 -8.16
C LEU A 106 -9.38 -3.67 -9.43
N LEU A 107 -9.25 -2.35 -9.29
CA LEU A 107 -9.30 -1.43 -10.43
C LEU A 107 -8.01 -1.48 -11.24
N ILE A 108 -6.84 -1.55 -10.59
CA ILE A 108 -5.55 -1.61 -11.31
C ILE A 108 -5.32 -2.95 -12.02
N ARG A 109 -5.99 -4.03 -11.59
CA ARG A 109 -5.98 -5.33 -12.30
C ARG A 109 -6.83 -5.31 -13.56
N ASN A 110 -7.88 -4.50 -13.57
CA ASN A 110 -8.83 -4.44 -14.67
C ASN A 110 -8.39 -3.34 -15.65
N ASN A 111 -7.56 -3.71 -16.63
CA ASN A 111 -6.96 -2.83 -17.65
C ASN A 111 -7.96 -2.10 -18.58
N ASN A 112 -9.28 -2.19 -18.31
CA ASN A 112 -10.34 -1.54 -19.08
C ASN A 112 -10.77 -0.17 -18.53
N PHE A 113 -10.15 0.32 -17.44
CA PHE A 113 -10.38 1.68 -16.95
C PHE A 113 -9.20 2.59 -17.32
N PRO A 114 -9.45 3.79 -17.88
CA PRO A 114 -8.43 4.84 -17.84
C PRO A 114 -8.16 5.15 -16.37
N LEU A 115 -7.02 4.68 -15.85
CA LEU A 115 -6.61 4.85 -14.46
C LEU A 115 -6.36 6.34 -14.18
N THR A 116 -7.42 7.09 -13.90
CA THR A 116 -7.30 8.33 -13.14
C THR A 116 -7.23 7.94 -11.68
N VAL A 117 -6.03 7.56 -11.23
CA VAL A 117 -5.74 7.40 -9.81
C VAL A 117 -5.91 8.78 -9.18
N ARG A 118 -6.88 8.94 -8.27
CA ARG A 118 -6.88 10.09 -7.37
C ARG A 118 -5.68 9.95 -6.46
N VAL A 119 -4.58 10.58 -6.85
CA VAL A 119 -3.42 10.74 -5.97
C VAL A 119 -3.84 11.74 -4.89
N GLY A 120 -4.03 11.24 -3.67
CA GLY A 120 -4.15 12.10 -2.50
C GLY A 120 -2.79 12.74 -2.24
N PHE A 121 -2.51 13.89 -2.86
CA PHE A 121 -1.41 14.73 -2.43
C PHE A 121 -1.85 15.46 -1.17
N LYS A 122 -1.41 14.98 -0.01
CA LYS A 122 -1.26 15.86 1.14
C LYS A 122 0.23 16.04 1.33
N ASN A 123 0.74 17.24 1.09
CA ASN A 123 2.01 17.64 1.66
C ASN A 123 1.80 17.58 3.16
N VAL A 124 2.18 16.47 3.79
CA VAL A 124 2.28 16.42 5.24
C VAL A 124 3.57 17.16 5.56
N CYS A 125 3.48 18.50 5.60
CA CYS A 125 4.51 19.30 6.24
C CYS A 125 4.58 18.82 7.69
N SER A 126 5.60 18.04 8.00
CA SER A 126 6.01 17.76 9.37
C SER A 126 6.58 19.06 9.94
N ASP A 127 5.77 19.82 10.66
CA ASP A 127 6.29 20.80 11.60
C ASP A 127 7.00 20.04 12.72
N GLY A 128 8.34 20.11 12.72
CA GLY A 128 9.21 19.89 13.88
C GLY A 128 9.45 18.43 14.29
N PHE A 129 10.73 18.05 14.23
CA PHE A 129 11.30 16.94 15.02
C PHE A 129 11.23 17.22 16.52
#